data_AF-A0A960IRC3-F1
#
_entry.id   AF-A0A960IRC3-F1
#
_cell.length_a   1.000
_cell.length_b   1.000
_cell.length_c   1.000
_cell.angle_alpha   90.00
_cell.angle_beta   90.00
_cell.angle_gamma   90.00
#
_symmetry.space_group_name_H-M   'P 1'
#
loop_
_entity.id
_entity.type
_entity.pdbx_description
1 polymer ?
#
loop_
_entity_poly.entity_id
_entity_poly.type
_entity_poly.pdbx_seq_one_letter_code
_entity_poly.pdbx_strand_id
1 'polypeptide(L)'
;MSSRSTSPSDLARLSLLEGSRHDPDPVGDVKTRSLPGWVFAVALASAALVLVANLSGIAAGDDGVGYRAIADSILAGEGLRYFLEDPLTVWPPLWPALMALVARVTPLDTLGAAVLLNVATVISVVLIGHGLLRRVVPDRRLVVIGTVVMGLGASTIGFGHLLMTDLAFAVVVLVWLRTMIRFRDSDDTRWLLAASATVWLGFGLRYVAIYLLGLGGLWLLLDLRRSFGQRLRNGITYGLVGMVVPIGWMLRNRSIDGTFTGERMPSARGPVDNAFDILGAMGRWLLPGVADTAKYFWAAVGGIVLVVAACAGWRILRSRPPRTGFDSPVRRFVAWSGSASGLLAVQAFGYLAYMLYVRSTTALNQLELRLLNPAYFSLLALALVLVANLHRIPGRAGRSWERLGRAVVWVWAVANVAVGVYAAFNFAAGDAFFDGNYESDTFVDVRADPVLDSIPVGCEVLSNLPNALYPTVQARWSPRRTGLESNRPVDDLDELRARLREDAGTPGSTPVCLVWIDEEPTYGHLFALDELSEELELEPLASSDVVELYRVTAPS
;
A
#
# COMPACT_ATOMS: atom_id res chain seq x y z
N MET A 1 -60.83 47.09 -12.64
CA MET A 1 -60.78 45.79 -13.32
C MET A 1 -60.42 46.02 -14.78
N SER A 2 -59.19 45.72 -15.19
CA SER A 2 -58.78 45.69 -16.59
C SER A 2 -57.70 44.61 -16.72
N SER A 3 -58.09 43.50 -17.34
CA SER A 3 -57.24 42.38 -17.70
C SER A 3 -56.39 42.78 -18.90
N ARG A 4 -55.07 42.65 -18.80
CA ARG A 4 -54.20 42.58 -19.97
C ARG A 4 -53.81 41.12 -20.20
N SER A 5 -54.30 40.59 -21.32
CA SER A 5 -53.88 39.32 -21.89
C SER A 5 -52.44 39.44 -22.37
N THR A 6 -51.58 38.54 -21.90
CA THR A 6 -50.25 38.33 -22.48
C THR A 6 -50.39 37.47 -23.73
N SER A 7 -49.89 37.99 -24.85
CA SER A 7 -49.89 37.34 -26.16
C SER A 7 -48.87 36.18 -26.20
N PRO A 8 -49.13 35.06 -26.90
CA PRO A 8 -48.19 33.96 -27.11
C PRO A 8 -46.86 34.36 -27.80
N SER A 9 -46.78 35.56 -28.38
CA SER A 9 -45.59 36.07 -29.08
C SER A 9 -44.47 36.55 -28.17
N ASP A 10 -44.74 36.83 -26.88
CA ASP A 10 -43.72 37.33 -25.95
C ASP A 10 -42.89 36.20 -25.30
N LEU A 11 -43.40 34.96 -25.32
CA LEU A 11 -42.66 33.77 -24.88
C LEU A 11 -41.62 33.29 -25.90
N ALA A 12 -41.78 33.66 -27.18
CA ALA A 12 -40.85 33.28 -28.25
C ALA A 12 -39.61 34.19 -28.37
N ARG A 13 -39.61 35.36 -27.71
CA ARG A 13 -38.45 36.27 -27.70
C ARG A 13 -37.50 36.06 -26.52
N LEU A 14 -37.96 35.38 -25.46
CA LEU A 14 -37.11 34.99 -24.32
C LEU A 14 -36.28 33.71 -24.59
N SER A 15 -36.62 32.93 -25.62
CA SER A 15 -35.89 31.71 -26.01
C SER A 15 -34.71 31.96 -26.96
N LEU A 16 -34.52 33.20 -27.45
CA LEU A 16 -33.48 33.55 -28.44
C LEU A 16 -32.31 34.35 -27.87
N LEU A 17 -32.28 34.62 -26.56
CA LEU A 17 -31.18 35.34 -25.89
C LEU A 17 -30.33 34.47 -24.93
N GLU A 18 -30.61 33.16 -24.83
CA GLU A 18 -29.74 32.18 -24.18
C GLU A 18 -28.79 31.53 -25.20
N GLY A 19 -27.98 32.36 -25.87
CA GLY A 19 -27.16 31.93 -27.01
C GLY A 19 -25.73 32.48 -26.99
N SER A 20 -25.10 32.60 -25.81
CA SER A 20 -23.64 32.77 -25.73
C SER A 20 -23.09 32.15 -24.44
N ARG A 21 -23.28 30.83 -24.30
CA ARG A 21 -22.51 30.03 -23.34
C ARG A 21 -21.07 29.94 -23.84
N HIS A 22 -20.19 30.72 -23.23
CA HIS A 22 -18.76 30.41 -23.21
C HIS A 22 -18.54 29.33 -22.13
N ASP A 23 -19.06 28.12 -22.41
CA ASP A 23 -18.54 26.91 -21.76
C ASP A 23 -17.13 26.69 -22.32
N PRO A 24 -16.12 26.39 -21.48
CA PRO A 24 -14.87 25.88 -22.02
C PRO A 24 -15.22 24.62 -22.81
N ASP A 25 -14.78 24.58 -24.07
CA ASP A 25 -15.06 23.52 -25.04
C ASP A 25 -15.17 22.15 -24.37
N PRO A 26 -16.18 21.33 -24.73
CA PRO A 26 -16.11 19.91 -24.43
C PRO A 26 -14.80 19.44 -25.03
N VAL A 27 -13.88 18.97 -24.17
CA VAL A 27 -12.58 18.43 -24.56
C VAL A 27 -12.80 17.56 -25.77
N GLY A 28 -12.41 18.07 -26.93
CA GLY A 28 -12.69 17.47 -28.22
C GLY A 28 -12.23 16.03 -28.21
N ASP A 29 -13.00 15.21 -28.93
CA ASP A 29 -12.72 13.85 -29.37
C ASP A 29 -11.34 13.33 -28.95
N VAL A 30 -11.35 12.30 -28.10
CA VAL A 30 -10.15 11.54 -27.73
C VAL A 30 -9.69 10.75 -28.96
N LYS A 31 -9.17 11.45 -29.97
CA LYS A 31 -8.10 10.90 -30.80
C LYS A 31 -7.00 10.53 -29.82
N THR A 32 -6.60 9.26 -29.86
CA THR A 32 -5.51 8.66 -29.10
C THR A 32 -4.22 9.44 -29.32
N ARG A 33 -4.06 10.58 -28.63
CA ARG A 33 -2.78 11.28 -28.58
C ARG A 33 -1.81 10.31 -27.95
N SER A 34 -0.84 9.88 -28.73
CA SER A 34 0.27 9.06 -28.28
C SER A 34 0.89 9.67 -27.02
N LEU A 35 1.34 8.81 -26.11
CA LEU A 35 2.06 9.26 -24.94
C LEU A 35 3.32 10.01 -25.42
N PRO A 36 3.62 11.20 -24.87
CA PRO A 36 4.83 11.92 -25.23
C PRO A 36 6.08 11.05 -24.99
N GLY A 37 7.06 11.09 -25.89
CA GLY A 37 8.28 10.27 -25.79
C GLY A 37 9.01 10.40 -24.45
N TRP A 38 9.00 11.59 -23.84
CA TRP A 38 9.63 11.82 -22.53
C TRP A 38 9.00 11.02 -21.39
N VAL A 39 7.71 10.64 -21.49
CA VAL A 39 7.04 9.80 -20.48
C VAL A 39 7.64 8.40 -20.48
N PHE A 40 7.92 7.86 -21.68
CA PHE A 40 8.62 6.59 -21.81
C PHE A 40 10.05 6.70 -21.32
N ALA A 41 10.74 7.82 -21.57
CA ALA A 41 12.08 8.04 -21.03
C ALA A 41 12.09 8.03 -19.49
N VAL A 42 11.10 8.65 -18.83
CA VAL A 42 10.96 8.59 -17.37
C VAL A 42 10.64 7.17 -16.89
N ALA A 43 9.78 6.43 -17.60
CA ALA A 43 9.45 5.05 -17.25
C ALA A 43 10.68 4.12 -17.38
N LEU A 44 11.47 4.28 -18.44
CA LEU A 44 12.72 3.54 -18.65
C LEU A 44 13.79 3.92 -17.63
N ALA A 45 13.92 5.21 -17.28
CA ALA A 45 14.83 5.65 -16.23
C ALA A 45 14.42 5.09 -14.86
N SER A 46 13.12 5.05 -14.55
CA SER A 46 12.60 4.43 -13.33
C SER A 46 12.91 2.93 -13.28
N ALA A 47 12.65 2.21 -14.38
CA ALA A 47 13.01 0.81 -14.52
C ALA A 47 14.52 0.57 -14.33
N ALA A 48 15.36 1.38 -14.97
CA ALA A 48 16.81 1.28 -14.85
C ALA A 48 17.29 1.54 -13.42
N LEU A 49 16.74 2.55 -12.73
CA LEU A 49 17.09 2.81 -11.33
C LEU A 49 16.65 1.68 -10.40
N VAL A 50 15.50 1.05 -10.63
CA VAL A 50 15.09 -0.13 -9.87
C VAL A 50 16.01 -1.31 -10.13
N LEU A 51 16.43 -1.54 -11.38
CA LEU A 51 17.42 -2.58 -11.68
C LEU A 51 18.76 -2.30 -11.00
N VAL A 52 19.22 -1.04 -11.02
CA VAL A 52 20.44 -0.60 -10.31
C VAL A 52 20.30 -0.84 -8.81
N ALA A 53 19.18 -0.42 -8.22
CA ALA A 53 18.91 -0.59 -6.78
C ALA A 53 18.99 -2.04 -6.32
N ASN A 54 18.66 -3.00 -7.20
CA ASN A 54 18.65 -4.42 -6.89
C ASN A 54 19.92 -5.17 -7.37
N LEU A 55 21.01 -4.47 -7.73
CA LEU A 55 22.26 -5.12 -8.15
C LEU A 55 22.92 -5.94 -7.04
N SER A 56 22.73 -5.54 -5.78
CA SER A 56 23.20 -6.21 -4.57
C SER A 56 22.19 -7.24 -4.03
N GLY A 57 21.03 -7.39 -4.66
CA GLY A 57 19.91 -8.19 -4.15
C GLY A 57 18.65 -7.34 -3.94
N ILE A 58 17.52 -7.99 -3.70
CA ILE A 58 16.25 -7.34 -3.33
C ILE A 58 16.10 -7.36 -1.83
N ALA A 59 15.59 -6.29 -1.22
CA ALA A 59 15.37 -6.26 0.22
C ALA A 59 14.06 -6.97 0.60
N ALA A 60 14.12 -7.93 1.52
CA ALA A 60 12.96 -8.71 1.96
C ALA A 60 12.86 -8.79 3.49
N GLY A 61 11.73 -8.31 4.03
CA GLY A 61 11.35 -8.57 5.42
C GLY A 61 10.44 -9.80 5.51
N ASP A 62 9.74 -9.97 6.65
CA ASP A 62 8.88 -11.12 6.92
C ASP A 62 7.86 -11.40 5.79
N ASP A 63 7.13 -10.37 5.35
CA ASP A 63 6.16 -10.48 4.26
C ASP A 63 6.82 -10.98 2.96
N GLY A 64 8.05 -10.52 2.70
CA GLY A 64 8.81 -10.84 1.49
C GLY A 64 9.23 -12.30 1.45
N VAL A 65 9.77 -12.81 2.56
CA VAL A 65 10.11 -14.23 2.73
C VAL A 65 8.86 -15.10 2.57
N GLY A 66 7.73 -14.68 3.16
CA GLY A 66 6.44 -15.34 2.95
C GLY A 66 6.05 -15.41 1.47
N TYR A 67 6.13 -14.31 0.72
CA TYR A 67 5.83 -14.30 -0.71
C TYR A 67 6.77 -15.21 -1.52
N ARG A 68 8.07 -15.21 -1.20
CA ARG A 68 9.06 -16.10 -1.82
C ARG A 68 8.70 -17.57 -1.56
N ALA A 69 8.47 -17.93 -0.30
CA ALA A 69 8.19 -19.31 0.10
C ALA A 69 6.88 -19.86 -0.52
N ILE A 70 5.84 -19.03 -0.61
CA ILE A 70 4.60 -19.42 -1.29
C ILE A 70 4.85 -19.61 -2.80
N ALA A 71 5.64 -18.75 -3.44
CA ALA A 71 5.97 -18.88 -4.84
C ALA A 71 6.78 -20.16 -5.12
N ASP A 72 7.76 -20.47 -4.27
CA ASP A 72 8.57 -21.69 -4.35
C ASP A 72 7.69 -22.94 -4.14
N SER A 73 6.75 -22.92 -3.18
CA SER A 73 5.76 -23.99 -2.97
C SER A 73 4.87 -24.24 -4.20
N ILE A 74 4.41 -23.16 -4.87
CA ILE A 74 3.63 -23.28 -6.12
C ILE A 74 4.48 -23.95 -7.21
N LEU A 75 5.75 -23.57 -7.35
CA LEU A 75 6.67 -24.13 -8.35
C LEU A 75 7.00 -25.60 -8.08
N ALA A 76 7.10 -25.98 -6.80
CA ALA A 76 7.30 -27.36 -6.35
C ALA A 76 6.04 -28.24 -6.52
N GLY A 77 4.89 -27.66 -6.88
CA GLY A 77 3.64 -28.39 -7.05
C GLY A 77 2.89 -28.70 -5.76
N GLU A 78 3.27 -28.04 -4.66
CA GLU A 78 2.72 -28.27 -3.33
C GLU A 78 1.50 -27.38 -3.02
N GLY A 79 1.23 -26.40 -3.88
CA GLY A 79 0.06 -25.53 -3.79
C GLY A 79 0.30 -24.26 -2.98
N LEU A 80 -0.79 -23.68 -2.45
CA LEU A 80 -0.78 -22.42 -1.71
C LEU A 80 -0.55 -22.66 -0.22
N ARG A 81 0.72 -22.73 0.15
CA ARG A 81 1.21 -22.89 1.52
C ARG A 81 2.59 -22.28 1.67
N TYR A 82 3.04 -22.11 2.91
CA TYR A 82 4.44 -21.94 3.25
C TYR A 82 4.71 -22.48 4.65
N PHE A 83 5.98 -22.52 5.06
CA PHE A 83 6.42 -23.23 6.25
C PHE A 83 5.83 -22.72 7.59
N LEU A 84 5.39 -21.46 7.66
CA LEU A 84 4.68 -20.93 8.84
C LEU A 84 3.15 -21.01 8.73
N GLU A 85 2.62 -21.43 7.58
CA GLU A 85 1.18 -21.48 7.35
C GLU A 85 0.81 -22.48 6.23
N ASP A 86 0.23 -23.61 6.63
CA ASP A 86 -0.29 -24.63 5.73
C ASP A 86 -1.67 -25.10 6.21
N PRO A 87 -2.77 -24.85 5.47
CA PRO A 87 -2.85 -24.14 4.18
C PRO A 87 -2.93 -22.61 4.34
N LEU A 88 -2.54 -21.86 3.30
CA LEU A 88 -2.48 -20.39 3.32
C LEU A 88 -3.86 -19.72 3.44
N THR A 89 -4.13 -18.90 4.46
CA THR A 89 -5.36 -18.09 4.65
C THR A 89 -5.09 -16.61 4.96
N VAL A 90 -4.00 -16.29 5.67
CA VAL A 90 -3.59 -14.95 6.13
C VAL A 90 -3.10 -14.07 4.99
N TRP A 91 -2.44 -14.67 3.99
CA TRP A 91 -1.86 -13.94 2.86
C TRP A 91 -2.70 -14.01 1.58
N PRO A 92 -2.86 -12.88 0.88
CA PRO A 92 -3.43 -12.85 -0.45
C PRO A 92 -2.53 -13.57 -1.49
N PRO A 93 -3.10 -14.34 -2.44
CA PRO A 93 -2.33 -15.26 -3.27
C PRO A 93 -1.74 -14.64 -4.55
N LEU A 94 -2.17 -13.45 -4.98
CA LEU A 94 -1.89 -12.99 -6.34
C LEU A 94 -0.42 -12.68 -6.59
N TRP A 95 0.24 -12.01 -5.64
CA TRP A 95 1.65 -11.66 -5.79
C TRP A 95 2.59 -12.89 -5.85
N PRO A 96 2.56 -13.83 -4.90
CA PRO A 96 3.37 -15.04 -5.01
C PRO A 96 3.00 -15.90 -6.22
N ALA A 97 1.72 -15.94 -6.63
CA ALA A 97 1.33 -16.62 -7.88
C ALA A 97 1.92 -15.95 -9.14
N LEU A 98 2.02 -14.61 -9.17
CA LEU A 98 2.69 -13.89 -10.26
C LEU A 98 4.20 -14.15 -10.25
N MET A 99 4.84 -14.18 -9.07
CA MET A 99 6.26 -14.53 -8.94
C MET A 99 6.52 -15.94 -9.48
N ALA A 100 5.73 -16.93 -9.04
CA ALA A 100 5.82 -18.29 -9.53
C ALA A 100 5.59 -18.39 -11.04
N LEU A 101 4.59 -17.68 -11.58
CA LEU A 101 4.32 -17.64 -13.02
C LEU A 101 5.52 -17.09 -13.80
N VAL A 102 6.11 -15.98 -13.35
CA VAL A 102 7.27 -15.37 -14.01
C VAL A 102 8.50 -16.28 -13.93
N ALA A 103 8.81 -16.83 -12.76
CA ALA A 103 9.89 -17.78 -12.57
C ALA A 103 9.70 -19.06 -13.43
N ARG A 104 8.45 -19.49 -13.64
CA ARG A 104 8.13 -20.67 -14.48
C ARG A 104 8.40 -20.46 -15.97
N VAL A 105 8.21 -19.24 -16.48
CA VAL A 105 8.29 -18.92 -17.92
C VAL A 105 9.57 -18.17 -18.31
N THR A 106 10.43 -17.85 -17.35
CA THR A 106 11.71 -17.17 -17.54
C THR A 106 12.83 -18.00 -16.92
N PRO A 107 14.12 -17.70 -17.19
CA PRO A 107 15.23 -18.37 -16.50
C PRO A 107 15.49 -17.80 -15.09
N LEU A 108 14.61 -16.93 -14.57
CA LEU A 108 14.77 -16.29 -13.26
C LEU A 108 14.27 -17.20 -12.14
N ASP A 109 14.88 -17.10 -10.97
CA ASP A 109 14.33 -17.63 -9.73
C ASP A 109 13.21 -16.72 -9.19
N THR A 110 12.65 -17.05 -8.02
CA THR A 110 11.53 -16.29 -7.44
C THR A 110 11.92 -14.88 -7.01
N LEU A 111 13.17 -14.65 -6.56
CA LEU A 111 13.67 -13.30 -6.27
C LEU A 111 13.84 -12.46 -7.54
N GLY A 112 14.49 -13.00 -8.57
CA GLY A 112 14.63 -12.33 -9.87
C GLY A 112 13.28 -12.04 -10.53
N ALA A 113 12.33 -12.98 -10.41
CA ALA A 113 10.96 -12.77 -10.84
C ALA A 113 10.28 -11.59 -10.12
N ALA A 114 10.51 -11.44 -8.81
CA ALA A 114 10.00 -10.30 -8.06
C ALA A 114 10.64 -8.98 -8.49
N VAL A 115 11.96 -8.93 -8.73
CA VAL A 115 12.62 -7.73 -9.28
C VAL A 115 12.01 -7.34 -10.63
N LEU A 116 11.76 -8.31 -11.50
CA LEU A 116 11.12 -8.05 -12.80
C LEU A 116 9.67 -7.51 -12.64
N LEU A 117 8.91 -8.05 -11.69
CA LEU A 117 7.57 -7.56 -11.36
C LEU A 117 7.62 -6.14 -10.76
N ASN A 118 8.62 -5.80 -9.95
CA ASN A 118 8.84 -4.46 -9.45
C ASN A 118 9.17 -3.48 -10.58
N VAL A 119 10.00 -3.87 -11.55
CA VAL A 119 10.28 -3.09 -12.76
C VAL A 119 9.00 -2.82 -13.56
N ALA A 120 8.18 -3.84 -13.80
CA ALA A 120 6.89 -3.68 -14.46
C ALA A 120 5.94 -2.76 -13.69
N THR A 121 5.99 -2.84 -12.36
CA THR A 121 5.19 -2.00 -11.45
C THR A 121 5.61 -0.52 -11.54
N VAL A 122 6.90 -0.18 -11.49
CA VAL A 122 7.33 1.22 -11.57
C VAL A 122 7.06 1.84 -12.95
N ILE A 123 7.20 1.07 -14.03
CA ILE A 123 6.77 1.50 -15.37
C ILE A 123 5.26 1.82 -15.34
N SER A 124 4.46 0.96 -14.74
CA SER A 124 3.01 1.14 -14.63
C SER A 124 2.64 2.38 -13.81
N VAL A 125 3.36 2.66 -12.71
CA VAL A 125 3.22 3.90 -11.93
C VAL A 125 3.37 5.12 -12.83
N VAL A 126 4.44 5.18 -13.64
CA VAL A 126 4.70 6.33 -14.53
C VAL A 126 3.62 6.46 -15.60
N LEU A 127 3.30 5.38 -16.33
CA LEU A 127 2.38 5.46 -17.47
C LEU A 127 0.94 5.75 -17.03
N ILE A 128 0.47 5.08 -15.97
CA ILE A 128 -0.90 5.22 -15.47
C ILE A 128 -1.02 6.51 -14.66
N GLY A 129 -0.03 6.80 -13.81
CA GLY A 129 0.06 8.04 -13.03
C GLY A 129 0.09 9.28 -13.91
N HIS A 130 0.89 9.30 -14.97
CA HIS A 130 0.88 10.39 -15.96
C HIS A 130 -0.50 10.60 -16.59
N GLY A 131 -1.16 9.50 -16.97
CA GLY A 131 -2.52 9.53 -17.51
C GLY A 131 -3.54 10.12 -16.54
N LEU A 132 -3.43 9.79 -15.25
CA LEU A 132 -4.25 10.35 -14.18
C LEU A 132 -3.95 11.84 -13.97
N LEU A 133 -2.67 12.22 -13.83
CA LEU A 133 -2.24 13.60 -13.63
C LEU A 133 -2.72 14.52 -14.77
N ARG A 134 -2.57 14.09 -16.04
CA ARG A 134 -3.08 14.85 -17.20
C ARG A 134 -4.58 15.09 -17.17
N ARG A 135 -5.33 14.21 -16.50
CA ARG A 135 -6.78 14.31 -16.40
C ARG A 135 -7.22 15.24 -15.28
N VAL A 136 -6.49 15.29 -14.17
CA VAL A 136 -6.91 15.99 -12.95
C VAL A 136 -6.16 17.30 -12.70
N VAL A 137 -4.89 17.41 -13.10
CA VAL A 137 -4.04 18.58 -12.89
C VAL A 137 -4.14 19.52 -14.09
N PRO A 138 -4.64 20.76 -13.94
CA PRO A 138 -4.80 21.69 -15.07
C PRO A 138 -3.48 22.21 -15.65
N ASP A 139 -2.44 22.31 -14.84
CA ASP A 139 -1.15 22.90 -15.24
C ASP A 139 -0.19 21.82 -15.79
N ARG A 140 0.21 21.96 -17.06
CA ARG A 140 1.10 21.01 -17.75
C ARG A 140 2.47 20.89 -17.08
N ARG A 141 3.01 21.97 -16.49
CA ARG A 141 4.31 21.92 -15.80
C ARG A 141 4.21 21.07 -14.54
N LEU A 142 3.12 21.23 -13.78
CA LEU A 142 2.85 20.41 -12.60
C LEU A 142 2.62 18.94 -12.95
N VAL A 143 2.00 18.65 -14.11
CA VAL A 143 1.90 17.27 -14.62
C VAL A 143 3.28 16.67 -14.89
N VAL A 144 4.19 17.42 -15.52
CA VAL A 144 5.58 16.95 -15.76
C VAL A 144 6.27 16.67 -14.43
N ILE A 145 6.25 17.63 -13.51
CA ILE A 145 6.86 17.48 -12.17
C ILE A 145 6.29 16.24 -11.46
N GLY A 146 4.97 16.11 -11.39
CA GLY A 146 4.32 14.98 -10.75
C GLY A 146 4.66 13.65 -11.41
N THR A 147 4.79 13.60 -12.74
CA THR A 147 5.17 12.39 -13.47
C THR A 147 6.61 11.98 -13.14
N VAL A 148 7.53 12.95 -13.11
CA VAL A 148 8.94 12.71 -12.76
C VAL A 148 9.06 12.22 -11.33
N VAL A 149 8.38 12.85 -10.36
CA VAL A 149 8.42 12.40 -8.96
C VAL A 149 7.75 11.04 -8.77
N MET A 150 6.65 10.75 -9.46
CA MET A 150 6.02 9.43 -9.44
C MET A 150 6.96 8.33 -9.95
N GLY A 151 7.86 8.61 -10.89
CA GLY A 151 8.77 7.61 -11.44
C GLY A 151 10.11 7.51 -10.71
N LEU A 152 10.71 8.65 -10.38
CA LEU A 152 12.09 8.76 -9.89
C LEU A 152 12.17 9.21 -8.42
N GLY A 153 11.03 9.43 -7.77
CA GLY A 153 10.99 9.84 -6.37
C GLY A 153 11.34 8.71 -5.42
N ALA A 154 11.81 9.08 -4.22
CA ALA A 154 12.25 8.15 -3.18
C ALA A 154 11.24 7.03 -2.86
N SER A 155 9.94 7.33 -2.80
CA SER A 155 8.92 6.29 -2.56
C SER A 155 8.96 5.19 -3.63
N THR A 156 8.90 5.56 -4.92
CA THR A 156 8.86 4.59 -6.01
C THR A 156 10.15 3.78 -6.10
N ILE A 157 11.31 4.41 -5.91
CA ILE A 157 12.60 3.70 -5.95
C ILE A 157 12.75 2.79 -4.73
N GLY A 158 12.48 3.27 -3.52
CA GLY A 158 12.55 2.47 -2.29
C GLY A 158 11.63 1.26 -2.34
N PHE A 159 10.35 1.43 -2.72
CA PHE A 159 9.44 0.29 -2.88
C PHE A 159 9.77 -0.59 -4.10
N GLY A 160 10.52 -0.11 -5.09
CA GLY A 160 11.02 -0.92 -6.18
C GLY A 160 12.15 -1.87 -5.76
N HIS A 161 12.85 -1.55 -4.67
CA HIS A 161 13.88 -2.39 -4.06
C HIS A 161 13.32 -3.37 -3.01
N LEU A 162 12.07 -3.21 -2.58
CA LEU A 162 11.42 -4.08 -1.61
C LEU A 162 10.68 -5.26 -2.27
N LEU A 163 10.81 -6.46 -1.70
CA LEU A 163 9.96 -7.61 -2.00
C LEU A 163 8.59 -7.47 -1.32
N MET A 164 7.76 -6.55 -1.82
CA MET A 164 6.48 -6.20 -1.19
C MET A 164 5.38 -5.81 -2.18
N THR A 165 4.12 -5.92 -1.74
CA THR A 165 2.94 -5.66 -2.58
C THR A 165 2.46 -4.21 -2.57
N ASP A 166 3.03 -3.34 -1.72
CA ASP A 166 2.58 -1.97 -1.49
C ASP A 166 2.51 -1.13 -2.76
N LEU A 167 3.55 -1.15 -3.59
CA LEU A 167 3.61 -0.37 -4.82
C LEU A 167 2.73 -0.96 -5.93
N ALA A 168 2.70 -2.28 -6.06
CA ALA A 168 1.81 -2.98 -6.99
C ALA A 168 0.34 -2.68 -6.66
N PHE A 169 -0.01 -2.66 -5.37
CA PHE A 169 -1.33 -2.27 -4.92
C PHE A 169 -1.62 -0.79 -5.20
N ALA A 170 -0.65 0.11 -5.05
CA ALA A 170 -0.80 1.50 -5.45
C ALA A 170 -1.07 1.67 -6.96
N VAL A 171 -0.48 0.84 -7.83
CA VAL A 171 -0.81 0.78 -9.26
C VAL A 171 -2.27 0.35 -9.46
N VAL A 172 -2.76 -0.66 -8.75
CA VAL A 172 -4.18 -1.06 -8.80
C VAL A 172 -5.09 0.10 -8.41
N VAL A 173 -4.75 0.85 -7.37
CA VAL A 173 -5.48 2.07 -6.96
C VAL A 173 -5.46 3.12 -8.08
N LEU A 174 -4.33 3.36 -8.74
CA LEU A 174 -4.25 4.30 -9.88
C LEU A 174 -5.14 3.87 -11.05
N VAL A 175 -5.17 2.57 -11.36
CA VAL A 175 -6.07 2.02 -12.40
C VAL A 175 -7.52 2.21 -11.97
N TRP A 176 -7.87 1.88 -10.73
CA TRP A 176 -9.20 2.06 -10.17
C TRP A 176 -9.68 3.53 -10.23
N LEU A 177 -8.82 4.48 -9.85
CA LEU A 177 -9.11 5.91 -9.96
C LEU A 177 -9.38 6.31 -11.41
N ARG A 178 -8.56 5.83 -12.34
CA ARG A 178 -8.68 6.15 -13.77
C ARG A 178 -9.94 5.55 -14.37
N THR A 179 -10.29 4.31 -14.07
CA THR A 179 -11.51 3.66 -14.57
C THR A 179 -12.75 4.34 -13.99
N MET A 180 -12.77 4.69 -12.70
CA MET A 180 -13.86 5.45 -12.08
C MET A 180 -14.04 6.84 -12.70
N ILE A 181 -12.94 7.57 -12.97
CA ILE A 181 -13.02 8.86 -13.66
C ILE A 181 -13.52 8.68 -15.10
N ARG A 182 -13.04 7.66 -15.82
CA ARG A 182 -13.50 7.36 -17.19
C ARG A 182 -14.97 6.99 -17.23
N PHE A 183 -15.46 6.21 -16.27
CA PHE A 183 -16.89 5.93 -16.11
C PHE A 183 -17.69 7.22 -15.88
N ARG A 184 -17.21 8.12 -15.01
CA ARG A 184 -17.86 9.43 -14.81
C ARG A 184 -17.88 10.27 -16.07
N ASP A 185 -16.84 10.23 -16.89
CA ASP A 185 -16.75 11.07 -18.08
C ASP A 185 -17.58 10.54 -19.26
N SER A 186 -17.63 9.22 -19.43
CA SER A 186 -18.26 8.58 -20.60
C SER A 186 -19.64 7.98 -20.33
N ASP A 187 -20.02 7.80 -19.06
CA ASP A 187 -21.20 7.05 -18.63
C ASP A 187 -21.26 5.59 -19.17
N ASP A 188 -20.13 5.05 -19.64
CA ASP A 188 -20.01 3.68 -20.16
C ASP A 188 -19.75 2.67 -19.03
N THR A 189 -20.73 1.80 -18.80
CA THR A 189 -20.72 0.74 -17.78
C THR A 189 -19.49 -0.17 -17.86
N ARG A 190 -18.85 -0.32 -19.02
CA ARG A 190 -17.60 -1.11 -19.14
C ARG A 190 -16.51 -0.61 -18.19
N TRP A 191 -16.41 0.70 -18.00
CA TRP A 191 -15.44 1.28 -17.07
C TRP A 191 -15.83 1.05 -15.61
N LEU A 192 -17.13 0.97 -15.30
CA LEU A 192 -17.60 0.60 -13.97
C LEU A 192 -17.27 -0.85 -13.64
N LEU A 193 -17.50 -1.76 -14.61
CA LEU A 193 -17.13 -3.17 -14.48
C LEU A 193 -15.60 -3.35 -14.38
N ALA A 194 -14.83 -2.59 -15.15
CA ALA A 194 -13.37 -2.58 -15.03
C ALA A 194 -12.93 -2.07 -13.65
N ALA A 195 -13.58 -1.04 -13.09
CA ALA A 195 -13.32 -0.60 -11.71
C ALA A 195 -13.66 -1.71 -10.69
N SER A 196 -14.76 -2.44 -10.87
CA SER A 196 -15.07 -3.60 -10.02
C SER A 196 -14.00 -4.69 -10.14
N ALA A 197 -13.53 -5.01 -11.35
CA ALA A 197 -12.48 -6.01 -11.55
C ALA A 197 -11.13 -5.61 -10.91
N THR A 198 -10.82 -4.31 -10.83
CA THR A 198 -9.63 -3.86 -10.09
C THR A 198 -9.71 -4.12 -8.59
N VAL A 199 -10.92 -4.25 -8.01
CA VAL A 199 -11.07 -4.71 -6.61
C VAL A 199 -10.63 -6.16 -6.46
N TRP A 200 -10.89 -7.02 -7.46
CA TRP A 200 -10.44 -8.41 -7.42
C TRP A 200 -8.92 -8.51 -7.42
N LEU A 201 -8.26 -7.76 -8.32
CA LEU A 201 -6.81 -7.69 -8.38
C LEU A 201 -6.24 -7.11 -7.08
N GLY A 202 -6.83 -6.02 -6.59
CA GLY A 202 -6.43 -5.39 -5.34
C GLY A 202 -6.55 -6.35 -4.17
N PHE A 203 -7.66 -7.07 -4.05
CA PHE A 203 -7.91 -8.03 -2.98
C PHE A 203 -6.93 -9.21 -3.03
N GLY A 204 -6.62 -9.69 -4.23
CA GLY A 204 -5.62 -10.72 -4.46
C GLY A 204 -4.20 -10.29 -4.09
N LEU A 205 -3.87 -9.00 -4.14
CA LEU A 205 -2.60 -8.47 -3.62
C LEU A 205 -2.67 -8.20 -2.11
N ARG A 206 -3.76 -7.59 -1.64
CA ARG A 206 -3.98 -7.11 -0.28
C ARG A 206 -5.47 -7.16 0.08
N TYR A 207 -5.86 -7.95 1.08
CA TYR A 207 -7.26 -8.02 1.52
C TYR A 207 -7.86 -6.67 1.92
N VAL A 208 -7.01 -5.74 2.36
CA VAL A 208 -7.32 -4.32 2.59
C VAL A 208 -8.11 -3.70 1.43
N ALA A 209 -7.90 -4.12 0.18
CA ALA A 209 -8.57 -3.58 -1.01
C ALA A 209 -10.10 -3.58 -0.96
N ILE A 210 -10.71 -4.33 -0.04
CA ILE A 210 -12.14 -4.27 0.24
C ILE A 210 -12.63 -2.84 0.53
N TYR A 211 -11.76 -1.96 1.05
CA TYR A 211 -12.10 -0.54 1.27
C TYR A 211 -12.53 0.18 -0.03
N LEU A 212 -12.01 -0.24 -1.19
CA LEU A 212 -12.35 0.35 -2.48
C LEU A 212 -13.83 0.15 -2.82
N LEU A 213 -14.47 -0.91 -2.31
CA LEU A 213 -15.92 -1.13 -2.48
C LEU A 213 -16.72 -0.02 -1.78
N GLY A 214 -16.39 0.23 -0.50
CA GLY A 214 -17.06 1.25 0.31
C GLY A 214 -16.82 2.65 -0.24
N LEU A 215 -15.57 3.00 -0.55
CA LEU A 215 -15.23 4.34 -1.06
C LEU A 215 -15.76 4.58 -2.48
N GLY A 216 -15.73 3.57 -3.34
CA GLY A 216 -16.29 3.66 -4.69
C GLY A 216 -17.81 3.83 -4.67
N GLY A 217 -18.51 3.05 -3.84
CA GLY A 217 -19.95 3.20 -3.62
C GLY A 217 -20.30 4.58 -3.09
N LEU A 218 -19.58 5.06 -2.05
CA LEU A 218 -19.77 6.40 -1.49
C LEU A 218 -19.57 7.48 -2.55
N TRP A 219 -18.50 7.41 -3.33
CA TRP A 219 -18.23 8.41 -4.36
C TRP A 219 -19.30 8.43 -5.47
N LEU A 220 -19.80 7.26 -5.89
CA LEU A 220 -20.90 7.17 -6.85
C LEU A 220 -22.19 7.83 -6.32
N LEU A 221 -22.46 7.73 -5.02
CA LEU A 221 -23.58 8.44 -4.37
C LEU A 221 -23.37 9.96 -4.34
N LEU A 222 -22.12 10.41 -4.22
CA LEU A 222 -21.73 11.83 -4.25
C LEU A 222 -21.75 12.44 -5.65
N ASP A 223 -21.90 11.65 -6.73
CA ASP A 223 -21.99 12.18 -8.09
C ASP A 223 -23.33 12.86 -8.38
N LEU A 224 -23.41 14.15 -8.05
CA LEU A 224 -24.59 14.97 -8.27
C LEU A 224 -24.95 15.23 -9.74
N ARG A 225 -24.14 14.79 -10.73
CA ARG A 225 -24.51 14.87 -12.16
C ARG A 225 -25.66 13.93 -12.52
N ARG A 226 -25.86 12.88 -11.72
CA ARG A 226 -26.80 11.78 -12.01
C ARG A 226 -28.02 11.85 -11.10
N SER A 227 -29.13 11.27 -11.51
CA SER A 227 -30.29 11.12 -10.61
C SER A 227 -29.96 10.17 -9.47
N PHE A 228 -30.67 10.27 -8.34
CA PHE A 228 -30.40 9.40 -7.19
C PHE A 228 -30.55 7.90 -7.54
N GLY A 229 -31.56 7.54 -8.33
CA GLY A 229 -31.76 6.16 -8.77
C GLY A 229 -30.60 5.63 -9.62
N GLN A 230 -30.03 6.45 -10.51
CA GLN A 230 -28.85 6.08 -11.28
C GLN A 230 -27.61 5.89 -10.38
N ARG A 231 -27.43 6.76 -9.38
CA ARG A 231 -26.33 6.65 -8.42
C ARG A 231 -26.42 5.35 -7.62
N LEU A 232 -27.61 5.03 -7.10
CA LEU A 232 -27.86 3.79 -6.36
C LEU A 232 -27.63 2.56 -7.24
N ARG A 233 -28.18 2.55 -8.46
CA ARG A 233 -27.96 1.46 -9.42
C ARG A 233 -26.48 1.25 -9.70
N ASN A 234 -25.75 2.31 -10.01
CA ASN A 234 -24.32 2.21 -10.29
C ASN A 234 -23.54 1.72 -9.07
N GLY A 235 -23.88 2.19 -7.87
CA GLY A 235 -23.28 1.71 -6.62
C GLY A 235 -23.54 0.22 -6.36
N ILE A 236 -24.78 -0.25 -6.59
CA ILE A 236 -25.14 -1.66 -6.45
C ILE A 236 -24.42 -2.51 -7.49
N THR A 237 -24.43 -2.12 -8.77
CA THR A 237 -23.72 -2.85 -9.84
C THR A 237 -22.22 -2.95 -9.53
N TYR A 238 -21.59 -1.82 -9.16
CA TYR A 238 -20.19 -1.79 -8.80
C TYR A 238 -19.87 -2.71 -7.61
N GLY A 239 -20.68 -2.63 -6.55
CA GLY A 239 -20.53 -3.42 -5.33
C GLY A 239 -20.70 -4.91 -5.56
N LEU A 240 -21.81 -5.33 -6.19
CA LEU A 240 -22.11 -6.74 -6.44
C LEU A 240 -21.03 -7.40 -7.29
N VAL A 241 -20.60 -6.75 -8.38
CA VAL A 241 -19.53 -7.30 -9.24
C VAL A 241 -18.20 -7.30 -8.49
N GLY A 242 -17.87 -6.22 -7.77
CA GLY A 242 -16.61 -6.11 -7.04
C GLY A 242 -16.47 -7.10 -5.89
N MET A 243 -17.58 -7.58 -5.32
CA MET A 243 -17.60 -8.53 -4.19
C MET A 243 -17.43 -9.99 -4.58
N VAL A 244 -17.58 -10.37 -5.86
CA VAL A 244 -17.57 -11.78 -6.30
C VAL A 244 -16.31 -12.52 -5.84
N VAL A 245 -15.12 -12.01 -6.19
CA VAL A 245 -13.85 -12.65 -5.84
C VAL A 245 -13.55 -12.56 -4.34
N PRO A 246 -13.66 -11.39 -3.66
CA PRO A 246 -13.47 -11.31 -2.22
C PRO A 246 -14.34 -12.29 -1.42
N ILE A 247 -15.65 -12.36 -1.72
CA ILE A 247 -16.56 -13.26 -1.01
C ILE A 247 -16.18 -14.72 -1.27
N GLY A 248 -15.94 -15.10 -2.52
CA GLY A 248 -15.55 -16.48 -2.84
C GLY A 248 -14.29 -16.91 -2.09
N TRP A 249 -13.28 -16.05 -2.03
CA TRP A 249 -12.03 -16.32 -1.32
C TRP A 249 -12.21 -16.34 0.21
N MET A 250 -12.95 -15.38 0.77
CA MET A 250 -13.24 -15.32 2.20
C MET A 250 -14.04 -16.54 2.68
N LEU A 251 -14.97 -17.06 1.84
CA LEU A 251 -15.70 -18.29 2.14
C LEU A 251 -14.78 -19.53 2.12
N ARG A 252 -13.82 -19.58 1.19
CA ARG A 252 -12.77 -20.61 1.17
C ARG A 252 -11.92 -20.56 2.44
N ASN A 253 -11.46 -19.39 2.84
CA ASN A 253 -10.70 -19.24 4.10
C ASN A 253 -11.54 -19.69 5.31
N ARG A 254 -12.81 -19.26 5.37
CA ARG A 254 -13.71 -19.64 6.48
C ARG A 254 -13.94 -21.15 6.54
N SER A 255 -13.95 -21.83 5.40
CA SER A 255 -14.09 -23.30 5.37
C SER A 255 -12.84 -24.05 5.86
N ILE A 256 -11.69 -23.37 5.96
CA ILE A 256 -10.41 -23.96 6.33
C ILE A 256 -10.12 -23.74 7.81
N ASP A 257 -10.12 -22.48 8.27
CA ASP A 257 -9.71 -22.11 9.63
C ASP A 257 -10.81 -21.36 10.42
N GLY A 258 -12.02 -21.23 9.85
CA GLY A 258 -13.12 -20.50 10.47
C GLY A 258 -13.04 -18.97 10.34
N THR A 259 -11.94 -18.43 9.83
CA THR A 259 -11.70 -16.99 9.66
C THR A 259 -11.90 -16.55 8.21
N PHE A 260 -12.13 -15.26 7.98
CA PHE A 260 -12.31 -14.77 6.60
C PHE A 260 -11.00 -14.37 5.91
N THR A 261 -9.99 -13.95 6.68
CA THR A 261 -8.74 -13.35 6.19
C THR A 261 -7.51 -13.84 6.97
N GLY A 262 -7.60 -15.04 7.54
CA GLY A 262 -6.64 -15.59 8.49
C GLY A 262 -6.85 -15.04 9.91
N GLU A 263 -6.28 -15.75 10.88
CA GLU A 263 -6.28 -15.34 12.27
C GLU A 263 -5.49 -14.04 12.46
N ARG A 264 -6.07 -13.11 13.24
CA ARG A 264 -5.45 -11.83 13.58
C ARG A 264 -5.71 -11.49 15.04
N MET A 265 -4.66 -11.05 15.70
CA MET A 265 -4.73 -10.62 17.09
C MET A 265 -5.27 -9.19 17.24
N PRO A 266 -5.83 -8.83 18.41
CA PRO A 266 -6.21 -7.45 18.67
C PRO A 266 -4.97 -6.56 18.77
N SER A 267 -5.11 -5.30 18.36
CA SER A 267 -4.02 -4.32 18.41
C SER A 267 -3.56 -4.01 19.84
N ALA A 268 -2.25 -3.91 20.06
CA ALA A 268 -1.68 -3.30 21.27
C ALA A 268 -1.76 -1.76 21.30
N ARG A 269 -2.03 -1.11 20.16
CA ARG A 269 -1.97 0.35 19.97
C ARG A 269 -3.35 0.98 19.80
N GLY A 270 -3.53 2.15 20.38
CA GLY A 270 -4.75 2.94 20.29
C GLY A 270 -4.80 3.87 19.06
N PRO A 271 -5.98 4.46 18.79
CA PRO A 271 -6.18 5.35 17.64
C PRO A 271 -5.37 6.64 17.69
N VAL A 272 -4.99 7.13 18.88
CA VAL A 272 -4.20 8.37 19.02
C VAL A 272 -2.78 8.15 18.50
N ASP A 273 -2.11 7.09 18.94
CA ASP A 273 -0.75 6.77 18.50
C ASP A 273 -0.70 6.51 16.98
N ASN A 274 -1.68 5.76 16.49
CA ASN A 274 -1.83 5.48 15.06
C ASN A 274 -2.10 6.76 14.24
N ALA A 275 -2.81 7.75 14.79
CA ALA A 275 -3.00 9.04 14.14
C ALA A 275 -1.69 9.84 14.07
N PHE A 276 -0.86 9.80 15.13
CA PHE A 276 0.48 10.39 15.10
C PHE A 276 1.39 9.70 14.06
N ASP A 277 1.29 8.37 13.94
CA ASP A 277 2.02 7.59 12.91
C ASP A 277 1.63 8.04 11.49
N ILE A 278 0.32 8.19 11.22
CA ILE A 278 -0.19 8.71 9.94
C ILE A 278 0.34 10.11 9.65
N LEU A 279 0.26 11.02 10.61
CA LEU A 279 0.76 12.39 10.43
C LEU A 279 2.28 12.40 10.21
N GLY A 280 3.01 11.55 10.92
CA GLY A 280 4.46 11.36 10.77
C GLY A 280 4.82 10.89 9.36
N ALA A 281 4.12 9.88 8.85
CA ALA A 281 4.31 9.39 7.49
C ALA A 281 4.01 10.47 6.44
N MET A 282 2.92 11.23 6.62
CA MET A 282 2.59 12.35 5.75
C MET A 282 3.68 13.44 5.74
N GLY A 283 4.28 13.72 6.90
CA GLY A 283 5.42 14.62 7.01
C GLY A 283 6.65 14.10 6.25
N ARG A 284 7.03 12.84 6.48
CA ARG A 284 8.18 12.20 5.83
C ARG A 284 8.06 12.11 4.31
N TRP A 285 6.85 12.01 3.75
CA TRP A 285 6.64 12.08 2.30
C TRP A 285 7.05 13.41 1.65
N LEU A 286 7.24 14.47 2.44
CA LEU A 286 7.70 15.77 1.93
C LEU A 286 9.22 15.77 1.72
N LEU A 287 9.98 15.17 2.63
CA LEU A 287 11.43 15.09 2.57
C LEU A 287 11.89 13.73 3.09
N PRO A 288 11.78 12.67 2.27
CA PRO A 288 12.24 11.34 2.65
C PRO A 288 13.74 11.34 2.96
N GLY A 289 14.19 10.57 3.95
CA GLY A 289 15.62 10.42 4.28
C GLY A 289 16.20 11.50 5.22
N VAL A 290 15.37 12.40 5.75
CA VAL A 290 15.82 13.47 6.66
C VAL A 290 15.28 13.19 8.05
N ALA A 291 16.17 12.90 9.01
CA ALA A 291 15.81 12.70 10.42
C ALA A 291 14.60 11.76 10.63
N ASP A 292 14.59 10.60 9.96
CA ASP A 292 13.42 9.71 9.91
C ASP A 292 12.99 9.19 11.29
N THR A 293 13.92 9.14 12.24
CA THR A 293 13.71 8.78 13.66
C THR A 293 12.97 9.86 14.46
N ALA A 294 12.89 11.11 13.97
CA ALA A 294 12.24 12.23 14.66
C ALA A 294 10.71 12.23 14.48
N LYS A 295 10.05 11.17 14.97
CA LYS A 295 8.60 10.91 14.79
C LYS A 295 7.71 12.12 15.08
N TYR A 296 7.86 12.75 16.24
CA TYR A 296 7.00 13.87 16.65
C TYR A 296 7.20 15.12 15.79
N PHE A 297 8.44 15.36 15.34
CA PHE A 297 8.74 16.46 14.42
C PHE A 297 8.00 16.27 13.11
N TRP A 298 8.10 15.07 12.51
CA TRP A 298 7.40 14.78 11.25
C TRP A 298 5.88 14.78 11.39
N ALA A 299 5.35 14.33 12.52
CA ALA A 299 3.92 14.43 12.79
C ALA A 299 3.43 15.88 12.85
N ALA A 300 4.21 16.77 13.49
CA ALA A 300 3.90 18.21 13.52
C ALA A 300 3.94 18.82 12.10
N VAL A 301 4.96 18.49 11.30
CA VAL A 301 5.07 18.93 9.90
C VAL A 301 3.86 18.46 9.08
N GLY A 302 3.51 17.17 9.16
CA GLY A 302 2.36 16.60 8.46
C GLY A 302 1.04 17.29 8.85
N GLY A 303 0.84 17.54 10.15
CA GLY A 303 -0.31 18.28 10.67
C GLY A 303 -0.41 19.71 10.14
N ILE A 304 0.71 20.45 10.15
CA ILE A 304 0.76 21.83 9.61
C ILE A 304 0.41 21.84 8.12
N VAL A 305 0.98 20.92 7.33
CA VAL A 305 0.70 20.84 5.89
C VAL A 305 -0.77 20.53 5.62
N LEU A 306 -1.37 19.61 6.38
CA LEU A 306 -2.79 19.30 6.26
C LEU A 306 -3.68 20.53 6.55
N VAL A 307 -3.39 21.28 7.62
CA VAL A 307 -4.12 22.50 7.97
C VAL A 307 -3.97 23.56 6.88
N VAL A 308 -2.74 23.81 6.41
CA VAL A 308 -2.47 24.77 5.33
C VAL A 308 -3.21 24.38 4.05
N ALA A 309 -3.19 23.10 3.68
CA ALA A 309 -3.88 22.58 2.51
C ALA A 309 -5.41 22.73 2.64
N ALA A 310 -5.98 22.42 3.82
CA ALA A 310 -7.40 22.59 4.10
C ALA A 310 -7.82 24.07 4.02
N CYS A 311 -7.03 24.98 4.61
CA CYS A 311 -7.27 26.42 4.52
C CYS A 311 -7.23 26.94 3.08
N ALA A 312 -6.25 26.51 2.29
CA ALA A 312 -6.14 26.88 0.88
C ALA A 312 -7.32 26.33 0.06
N GLY A 313 -7.67 25.06 0.24
CA GLY A 313 -8.79 24.41 -0.43
C GLY A 313 -10.13 25.09 -0.11
N TRP A 314 -10.34 25.44 1.17
CA TRP A 314 -11.54 26.17 1.60
C TRP A 314 -11.65 27.56 0.97
N ARG A 315 -10.53 28.30 0.92
CA ARG A 315 -10.48 29.61 0.25
C ARG A 315 -10.81 29.48 -1.23
N ILE A 316 -10.20 28.52 -1.94
CA ILE A 316 -10.49 28.25 -3.36
C ILE A 316 -11.97 27.92 -3.58
N LEU A 317 -12.57 27.09 -2.71
CA LEU A 317 -13.98 26.71 -2.83
C LEU A 317 -14.93 27.91 -2.66
N ARG A 318 -14.62 28.82 -1.72
CA ARG A 318 -15.39 30.04 -1.48
C ARG A 318 -15.27 31.05 -2.62
N SER A 319 -14.11 31.14 -3.26
CA SER A 319 -13.85 32.07 -4.38
C SER A 319 -14.55 31.69 -5.69
N ARG A 320 -15.19 30.52 -5.80
CA ARG A 320 -15.97 30.16 -6.98
C ARG A 320 -17.28 30.95 -7.03
N PRO A 321 -17.63 31.60 -8.16
CA PRO A 321 -18.89 32.29 -8.30
C PRO A 321 -20.06 31.30 -8.11
N PRO A 322 -21.14 31.70 -7.41
CA PRO A 322 -22.33 30.86 -7.28
C PRO A 322 -22.89 30.57 -8.68
N ARG A 323 -23.19 29.30 -8.97
CA ARG A 323 -23.85 28.91 -10.24
C ARG A 323 -25.33 29.27 -10.22
N THR A 324 -25.93 29.27 -9.04
CA THR A 324 -27.31 29.72 -8.79
C THR A 324 -27.34 30.64 -7.57
N GLY A 325 -28.31 31.55 -7.50
CA GLY A 325 -28.48 32.46 -6.35
C GLY A 325 -28.68 31.79 -4.99
N PHE A 326 -28.82 30.46 -4.95
CA PHE A 326 -29.04 29.62 -3.76
C PHE A 326 -27.87 28.66 -3.44
N ASP A 327 -26.69 28.84 -4.03
CA ASP A 327 -25.56 27.91 -3.80
C ASP A 327 -24.87 28.08 -2.43
N SER A 328 -25.30 27.28 -1.47
CA SER A 328 -24.63 27.14 -0.17
C SER A 328 -23.20 26.58 -0.32
N PRO A 329 -22.26 26.95 0.57
CA PRO A 329 -20.92 26.35 0.60
C PRO A 329 -20.92 24.83 0.74
N VAL A 330 -21.91 24.28 1.47
CA VAL A 330 -22.09 22.83 1.65
C VAL A 330 -22.40 22.14 0.33
N ARG A 331 -23.35 22.67 -0.46
CA ARG A 331 -23.68 22.10 -1.77
C ARG A 331 -22.47 22.12 -2.72
N ARG A 332 -21.67 23.19 -2.67
CA ARG A 332 -20.41 23.29 -3.44
C ARG A 332 -19.38 22.23 -3.02
N PHE A 333 -19.27 21.98 -1.72
CA PHE A 333 -18.40 20.92 -1.20
C PHE A 333 -18.86 19.53 -1.68
N VAL A 334 -20.14 19.19 -1.53
CA VAL A 334 -20.68 17.90 -2.00
C VAL A 334 -20.47 17.72 -3.51
N ALA A 335 -20.75 18.76 -4.31
CA ALA A 335 -20.52 18.71 -5.75
C ALA A 335 -19.03 18.53 -6.12
N TRP A 336 -18.11 19.08 -5.30
CA TRP A 336 -16.68 18.84 -5.46
C TRP A 336 -16.28 17.43 -5.04
N SER A 337 -16.83 16.88 -3.95
CA SER A 337 -16.55 15.52 -3.48
C SER A 337 -16.96 14.46 -4.50
N GLY A 338 -18.04 14.70 -5.27
CA GLY A 338 -18.41 13.86 -6.41
C GLY A 338 -17.49 13.99 -7.63
N SER A 339 -16.63 15.03 -7.72
CA SER A 339 -15.77 15.27 -8.89
C SER A 339 -14.56 14.33 -8.96
N ALA A 340 -13.76 14.41 -10.03
CA ALA A 340 -12.52 13.65 -10.16
C ALA A 340 -11.50 13.99 -9.05
N SER A 341 -11.37 15.27 -8.68
CA SER A 341 -10.52 15.68 -7.55
C SER A 341 -11.11 15.24 -6.21
N GLY A 342 -12.44 15.19 -6.12
CA GLY A 342 -13.15 14.64 -4.97
C GLY A 342 -12.89 13.14 -4.80
N LEU A 343 -12.81 12.37 -5.90
CA LEU A 343 -12.43 10.96 -5.86
C LEU A 343 -11.03 10.75 -5.27
N LEU A 344 -10.05 11.57 -5.67
CA LEU A 344 -8.69 11.52 -5.10
C LEU A 344 -8.70 11.76 -3.60
N ALA A 345 -9.47 12.76 -3.14
CA ALA A 345 -9.59 13.08 -1.72
C ALA A 345 -10.33 11.98 -0.94
N VAL A 346 -11.46 11.48 -1.47
CA VAL A 346 -12.22 10.37 -0.87
C VAL A 346 -11.34 9.13 -0.76
N GLN A 347 -10.59 8.78 -1.81
CA GLN A 347 -9.68 7.64 -1.77
C GLN A 347 -8.55 7.85 -0.75
N ALA A 348 -7.83 8.97 -0.82
CA ALA A 348 -6.68 9.21 0.05
C ALA A 348 -7.09 9.24 1.53
N PHE A 349 -8.02 10.13 1.90
CA PHE A 349 -8.41 10.29 3.30
C PHE A 349 -9.29 9.14 3.79
N GLY A 350 -10.10 8.54 2.92
CA GLY A 350 -10.86 7.34 3.25
C GLY A 350 -9.95 6.15 3.52
N TYR A 351 -8.87 5.97 2.75
CA TYR A 351 -7.86 4.94 3.01
C TYR A 351 -7.10 5.20 4.31
N LEU A 352 -6.66 6.44 4.58
CA LEU A 352 -6.00 6.78 5.85
C LEU A 352 -6.93 6.52 7.05
N ALA A 353 -8.22 6.88 6.95
CA ALA A 353 -9.21 6.60 7.99
C ALA A 353 -9.46 5.10 8.17
N TYR A 354 -9.49 4.35 7.06
CA TYR A 354 -9.61 2.89 7.10
C TYR A 354 -8.39 2.23 7.75
N MET A 355 -7.18 2.65 7.40
CA MET A 355 -5.94 2.13 8.02
C MET A 355 -5.85 2.50 9.50
N LEU A 356 -6.28 3.71 9.88
CA LEU A 356 -6.42 4.11 11.28
C LEU A 356 -7.34 3.15 12.04
N TYR A 357 -8.51 2.86 11.48
CA TYR A 357 -9.46 1.92 12.07
C TYR A 357 -8.87 0.51 12.19
N VAL A 358 -8.39 -0.06 11.07
CA VAL A 358 -7.90 -1.44 11.03
C VAL A 358 -6.71 -1.62 11.96
N ARG A 359 -5.72 -0.71 11.96
CA ARG A 359 -4.58 -0.81 12.87
C ARG A 359 -4.96 -0.65 14.34
N SER A 360 -6.01 0.12 14.63
CA SER A 360 -6.46 0.32 16.02
C SER A 360 -7.26 -0.85 16.56
N THR A 361 -7.81 -1.70 15.69
CA THR A 361 -8.57 -2.89 16.09
C THR A 361 -7.78 -4.18 15.93
N THR A 362 -6.87 -4.23 14.96
CA THR A 362 -6.15 -5.43 14.53
C THR A 362 -4.65 -5.21 14.61
N ALA A 363 -3.92 -6.19 15.14
CA ALA A 363 -2.47 -6.19 15.18
C ALA A 363 -1.91 -6.28 13.76
N LEU A 364 -1.31 -5.18 13.31
CA LEU A 364 -0.58 -5.03 12.06
C LEU A 364 0.73 -4.30 12.38
N ASN A 365 1.67 -4.26 11.44
CA ASN A 365 2.87 -3.43 11.61
C ASN A 365 2.47 -1.95 11.76
N GLN A 366 3.40 -1.12 12.26
CA GLN A 366 3.16 0.29 12.49
C GLN A 366 2.76 1.03 11.19
N LEU A 367 1.94 2.09 11.33
CA LEU A 367 1.46 2.88 10.18
C LEU A 367 2.55 3.81 9.65
N GLU A 368 3.51 3.21 8.97
CA GLU A 368 4.64 3.92 8.38
C GLU A 368 4.44 4.16 6.88
N LEU A 369 5.49 4.67 6.22
CA LEU A 369 5.50 5.00 4.80
C LEU A 369 4.97 3.84 3.94
N ARG A 370 5.30 2.61 4.33
CA ARG A 370 4.86 1.36 3.71
C ARG A 370 3.34 1.21 3.68
N LEU A 371 2.73 1.00 4.85
CA LEU A 371 1.30 0.72 4.96
C LEU A 371 0.41 1.87 4.47
N LEU A 372 0.96 3.09 4.36
CA LEU A 372 0.21 4.26 3.90
C LEU A 372 0.49 4.63 2.43
N ASN A 373 1.44 3.97 1.76
CA ASN A 373 1.81 4.25 0.37
C ASN A 373 0.62 4.25 -0.61
N PRO A 374 -0.44 3.44 -0.45
CA PRO A 374 -1.61 3.51 -1.34
C PRO A 374 -2.38 4.84 -1.31
N ALA A 375 -2.16 5.71 -0.31
CA ALA A 375 -2.65 7.09 -0.30
C ALA A 375 -1.73 8.07 -1.05
N TYR A 376 -0.43 7.76 -1.14
CA TYR A 376 0.61 8.71 -1.51
C TYR A 376 0.35 9.36 -2.87
N PHE A 377 0.08 8.58 -3.91
CA PHE A 377 -0.12 9.12 -5.26
C PHE A 377 -1.39 9.97 -5.40
N SER A 378 -2.44 9.65 -4.64
CA SER A 378 -3.66 10.46 -4.61
C SER A 378 -3.45 11.77 -3.87
N LEU A 379 -2.71 11.75 -2.75
CA LEU A 379 -2.33 12.96 -2.02
C LEU A 379 -1.40 13.85 -2.86
N LEU A 380 -0.44 13.26 -3.56
CA LEU A 380 0.43 13.94 -4.51
C LEU A 380 -0.40 14.63 -5.60
N ALA A 381 -1.28 13.89 -6.27
CA ALA A 381 -2.15 14.45 -7.31
C ALA A 381 -3.05 15.56 -6.75
N LEU A 382 -3.62 15.37 -5.55
CA LEU A 382 -4.46 16.37 -4.89
C LEU A 382 -3.69 17.65 -4.53
N ALA A 383 -2.45 17.52 -4.04
CA ALA A 383 -1.58 18.66 -3.75
C ALA A 383 -1.24 19.45 -5.02
N LEU A 384 -0.94 18.77 -6.13
CA LEU A 384 -0.70 19.43 -7.42
C LEU A 384 -1.96 20.12 -7.95
N VAL A 385 -3.14 19.50 -7.81
CA VAL A 385 -4.42 20.14 -8.12
C VAL A 385 -4.62 21.39 -7.26
N LEU A 386 -4.34 21.31 -5.96
CA LEU A 386 -4.47 22.45 -5.05
C LEU A 386 -3.59 23.62 -5.51
N VAL A 387 -2.30 23.37 -5.75
CA VAL A 387 -1.33 24.39 -6.19
C VAL A 387 -1.73 24.99 -7.53
N ALA A 388 -2.17 24.17 -8.49
CA ALA A 388 -2.65 24.64 -9.79
C ALA A 388 -3.82 25.63 -9.67
N ASN A 389 -4.58 25.57 -8.58
CA ASN A 389 -5.79 26.37 -8.37
C ASN A 389 -5.59 27.55 -7.40
N LEU A 390 -4.39 27.77 -6.85
CA LEU A 390 -4.12 28.87 -5.92
C LEU A 390 -4.33 30.26 -6.54
N HIS A 391 -4.15 30.39 -7.85
CA HIS A 391 -4.43 31.63 -8.61
C HIS A 391 -5.88 32.11 -8.50
N ARG A 392 -6.82 31.23 -8.09
CA ARG A 392 -8.24 31.57 -7.91
C ARG A 392 -8.52 32.35 -6.63
N ILE A 393 -7.56 32.40 -5.71
CA ILE A 393 -7.69 33.20 -4.49
C ILE A 393 -7.53 34.68 -4.88
N PRO A 394 -8.52 35.55 -4.59
CA PRO A 394 -8.46 36.94 -5.02
C PRO A 394 -7.42 37.76 -4.25
N GLY A 395 -6.93 38.83 -4.88
CA GLY A 395 -6.07 39.84 -4.26
C GLY A 395 -4.57 39.49 -4.22
N ARG A 396 -3.78 40.35 -3.55
CA ARG A 396 -2.31 40.19 -3.42
C ARG A 396 -1.93 38.89 -2.71
N ALA A 397 -2.74 38.46 -1.74
CA ALA A 397 -2.54 37.20 -1.04
C ALA A 397 -2.50 36.02 -2.02
N GLY A 398 -3.47 35.88 -2.93
CA GLY A 398 -3.51 34.76 -3.88
C GLY A 398 -2.25 34.62 -4.74
N ARG A 399 -1.69 35.73 -5.23
CA ARG A 399 -0.42 35.73 -5.97
C ARG A 399 0.77 35.26 -5.14
N SER A 400 0.82 35.63 -3.86
CA SER A 400 1.88 35.15 -2.95
C SER A 400 1.73 33.65 -2.66
N TRP A 401 0.50 33.18 -2.43
CA TRP A 401 0.21 31.75 -2.25
C TRP A 401 0.59 30.93 -3.48
N GLU A 402 0.27 31.41 -4.69
CA GLU A 402 0.65 30.72 -5.92
C GLU A 402 2.17 30.62 -6.09
N ARG A 403 2.90 31.74 -5.90
CA ARG A 403 4.38 31.74 -5.98
C ARG A 403 5.00 30.79 -4.96
N LEU A 404 4.56 30.86 -3.70
CA LEU A 404 5.05 30.00 -2.63
C LEU A 404 4.71 28.53 -2.92
N GLY A 405 3.48 28.22 -3.29
CA GLY A 405 3.05 26.86 -3.60
C GLY A 405 3.83 26.24 -4.76
N ARG A 406 4.12 27.01 -5.82
CA ARG A 406 4.97 26.56 -6.92
C ARG A 406 6.42 26.34 -6.47
N ALA A 407 6.98 27.24 -5.66
CA ALA A 407 8.33 27.08 -5.12
C ALA A 407 8.45 25.83 -4.24
N VAL A 408 7.46 25.60 -3.36
CA VAL A 408 7.39 24.41 -2.50
C VAL A 408 7.34 23.13 -3.35
N VAL A 409 6.48 23.07 -4.38
CA VAL A 409 6.41 21.91 -5.28
C VAL A 409 7.74 21.67 -5.99
N TRP A 410 8.42 22.72 -6.46
CA TRP A 410 9.73 22.57 -7.10
C TRP A 410 10.79 22.02 -6.15
N VAL A 411 10.91 22.58 -4.94
CA VAL A 411 11.87 22.12 -3.93
C VAL A 411 11.58 20.69 -3.52
N TRP A 412 10.32 20.38 -3.23
CA TRP A 412 9.84 19.03 -2.90
C TRP A 412 10.20 18.03 -4.01
N ALA A 413 9.95 18.38 -5.27
CA ALA A 413 10.21 17.50 -6.39
C ALA A 413 11.70 17.23 -6.58
N VAL A 414 12.54 18.27 -6.52
CA VAL A 414 14.00 18.13 -6.62
C VAL A 414 14.53 17.24 -5.49
N ALA A 415 14.10 17.50 -4.25
CA ALA A 415 14.51 16.70 -3.09
C ALA A 415 14.09 15.23 -3.24
N ASN A 416 12.83 14.95 -3.60
CA ASN A 416 12.34 13.59 -3.73
C ASN A 416 13.06 12.79 -4.83
N VAL A 417 13.35 13.44 -5.97
CA VAL A 417 14.08 12.81 -7.07
C VAL A 417 15.54 12.60 -6.70
N ALA A 418 16.18 13.59 -6.07
CA ALA A 418 17.57 13.46 -5.62
C ALA A 418 17.73 12.31 -4.61
N VAL A 419 16.83 12.23 -3.62
CA VAL A 419 16.83 11.14 -2.64
C VAL A 419 16.53 9.79 -3.31
N GLY A 420 15.60 9.73 -4.26
CA GLY A 420 15.31 8.48 -4.99
C GLY A 420 16.51 7.99 -5.81
N VAL A 421 17.18 8.87 -6.54
CA VAL A 421 18.39 8.52 -7.29
C VAL A 421 19.52 8.10 -6.35
N TYR A 422 19.75 8.86 -5.27
CA TYR A 422 20.74 8.52 -4.25
C TYR A 422 20.47 7.15 -3.63
N ALA A 423 19.23 6.88 -3.24
CA ALA A 423 18.82 5.61 -2.66
C ALA A 423 19.12 4.43 -3.59
N ALA A 424 18.81 4.54 -4.89
CA ALA A 424 19.13 3.47 -5.86
C ALA A 424 20.63 3.11 -5.86
N PHE A 425 21.52 4.10 -5.83
CA PHE A 425 22.96 3.85 -5.81
C PHE A 425 23.45 3.37 -4.45
N ASN A 426 22.82 3.82 -3.36
CA ASN A 426 23.17 3.36 -2.01
C ASN A 426 22.79 1.88 -1.82
N PHE A 427 21.61 1.47 -2.26
CA PHE A 427 21.19 0.06 -2.25
C PHE A 427 22.10 -0.80 -3.12
N ALA A 428 22.44 -0.33 -4.32
CA ALA A 428 23.40 -0.99 -5.19
C ALA A 428 24.79 -1.17 -4.55
N ALA A 429 25.16 -0.31 -3.59
CA ALA A 429 26.41 -0.38 -2.85
C ALA A 429 26.33 -1.29 -1.61
N GLY A 430 25.21 -1.97 -1.37
CA GLY A 430 25.03 -2.94 -0.27
C GLY A 430 24.33 -2.39 0.97
N ASP A 431 23.72 -1.21 0.91
CA ASP A 431 22.89 -0.71 2.02
C ASP A 431 21.69 -1.64 2.24
N ALA A 432 21.55 -2.16 3.46
CA ALA A 432 20.53 -3.16 3.81
C ALA A 432 19.09 -2.61 3.78
N PHE A 433 18.91 -1.29 3.64
CA PHE A 433 17.66 -0.53 3.66
C PHE A 433 16.94 -0.50 5.02
N PHE A 434 16.87 -1.61 5.76
CA PHE A 434 16.33 -1.71 7.12
C PHE A 434 16.88 -2.95 7.84
N ASP A 435 16.86 -2.91 9.17
CA ASP A 435 17.20 -4.06 10.02
C ASP A 435 16.18 -5.18 9.79
N GLY A 436 16.65 -6.43 9.62
CA GLY A 436 15.79 -7.54 9.22
C GLY A 436 15.48 -7.63 7.73
N ASN A 437 16.34 -7.06 6.88
CA ASN A 437 16.43 -7.48 5.49
C ASN A 437 17.07 -8.87 5.39
N TYR A 438 16.25 -9.92 5.30
CA TYR A 438 16.71 -11.31 5.28
C TYR A 438 17.52 -11.72 4.04
N GLU A 439 17.65 -10.85 3.04
CA GLU A 439 18.51 -11.06 1.87
C GLU A 439 19.83 -10.28 1.97
N SER A 440 20.14 -9.66 3.12
CA SER A 440 21.44 -9.04 3.39
C SER A 440 22.55 -10.07 3.59
N ASP A 441 23.81 -9.62 3.47
CA ASP A 441 25.00 -10.44 3.71
C ASP A 441 24.97 -11.10 5.11
N THR A 442 24.51 -10.37 6.14
CA THR A 442 24.33 -10.90 7.51
C THR A 442 23.53 -12.20 7.51
N PHE A 443 22.38 -12.24 6.83
CA PHE A 443 21.52 -13.42 6.84
C PHE A 443 21.94 -14.47 5.82
N VAL A 444 22.72 -14.09 4.79
CA VAL A 444 23.42 -15.06 3.95
C VAL A 444 24.44 -15.83 4.79
N ASP A 445 25.19 -15.16 5.65
CA ASP A 445 26.16 -15.77 6.56
C ASP A 445 25.47 -16.66 7.60
N VAL A 446 24.35 -16.21 8.20
CA VAL A 446 23.52 -17.04 9.10
C VAL A 446 23.09 -18.35 8.41
N ARG A 447 22.66 -18.29 7.15
CA ARG A 447 22.23 -19.49 6.39
C ARG A 447 23.38 -20.39 5.95
N ALA A 448 24.59 -19.86 5.90
CA ALA A 448 25.80 -20.60 5.57
C ALA A 448 26.54 -21.13 6.81
N ASP A 449 26.04 -20.83 8.02
CA ASP A 449 26.68 -21.22 9.26
C ASP A 449 26.71 -22.76 9.43
N PRO A 450 27.90 -23.37 9.64
CA PRO A 450 28.04 -24.82 9.84
C PRO A 450 27.26 -25.39 11.03
N VAL A 451 26.82 -24.56 11.97
CA VAL A 451 25.93 -24.98 13.07
C VAL A 451 24.63 -25.56 12.52
N LEU A 452 24.12 -25.06 11.39
CA LEU A 452 22.89 -25.56 10.78
C LEU A 452 23.04 -26.99 10.22
N ASP A 453 24.24 -27.39 9.81
CA ASP A 453 24.52 -28.78 9.38
C ASP A 453 24.49 -29.78 10.54
N SER A 454 24.56 -29.28 11.78
CA SER A 454 24.50 -30.09 13.00
C SER A 454 23.06 -30.38 13.46
N ILE A 455 22.05 -29.87 12.76
CA ILE A 455 20.64 -30.15 13.08
C ILE A 455 20.36 -31.65 12.87
N PRO A 456 19.90 -32.37 13.92
CA PRO A 456 19.55 -33.78 13.79
C PRO A 456 18.51 -34.03 12.70
N VAL A 457 18.71 -35.10 11.92
CA VAL A 457 17.77 -35.49 10.86
C VAL A 457 16.39 -35.78 11.46
N GLY A 458 15.37 -35.18 10.86
CA GLY A 458 13.98 -35.33 11.31
C GLY A 458 13.60 -34.47 12.52
N CYS A 459 14.44 -33.52 12.93
CA CYS A 459 14.08 -32.56 13.98
C CYS A 459 13.06 -31.53 13.47
N GLU A 460 12.02 -31.24 14.26
CA GLU A 460 11.22 -30.04 14.09
C GLU A 460 12.02 -28.84 14.59
N VAL A 461 12.28 -27.87 13.71
CA VAL A 461 13.10 -26.71 14.02
C VAL A 461 12.23 -25.53 14.43
N LEU A 462 12.51 -24.98 15.61
CA LEU A 462 12.01 -23.70 16.10
C LEU A 462 13.12 -22.65 15.98
N SER A 463 12.77 -21.39 15.75
CA SER A 463 13.72 -20.29 15.75
C SER A 463 13.11 -18.98 16.19
N ASN A 464 13.91 -18.12 16.81
CA ASN A 464 13.53 -16.73 17.07
C ASN A 464 13.44 -15.90 15.79
N LEU A 465 14.08 -16.33 14.70
CA LEU A 465 14.06 -15.72 13.37
C LEU A 465 13.84 -16.78 12.28
N PRO A 466 12.65 -17.40 12.19
CA PRO A 466 12.43 -18.49 11.23
C PRO A 466 12.58 -18.06 9.77
N ASN A 467 12.27 -16.79 9.47
CA ASN A 467 12.43 -16.23 8.13
C ASN A 467 13.90 -16.05 7.71
N ALA A 468 14.82 -15.88 8.67
CA ALA A 468 16.25 -15.77 8.40
C ALA A 468 16.83 -17.08 7.84
N LEU A 469 16.28 -18.21 8.27
CA LEU A 469 16.76 -19.55 7.90
C LEU A 469 16.26 -20.02 6.53
N TYR A 470 15.21 -19.40 5.99
CA TYR A 470 14.67 -19.75 4.68
C TYR A 470 15.61 -19.27 3.55
N PRO A 471 15.88 -20.07 2.50
CA PRO A 471 15.27 -21.36 2.15
C PRO A 471 15.99 -22.60 2.69
N THR A 472 17.12 -22.45 3.39
CA THR A 472 17.97 -23.56 3.85
C THR A 472 17.27 -24.46 4.86
N VAL A 473 16.62 -23.85 5.86
CA VAL A 473 15.87 -24.56 6.89
C VAL A 473 14.49 -23.93 7.03
N GLN A 474 13.45 -24.75 7.00
CA GLN A 474 12.07 -24.33 7.26
C GLN A 474 11.79 -24.46 8.76
N ALA A 475 11.89 -23.35 9.49
CA ALA A 475 11.68 -23.31 10.94
C ALA A 475 10.32 -22.69 11.30
N ARG A 476 9.75 -23.09 12.43
CA ARG A 476 8.61 -22.43 13.06
C ARG A 476 9.08 -21.37 14.05
N TRP A 477 8.18 -20.47 14.44
CA TRP A 477 8.46 -19.51 15.50
C TRP A 477 8.79 -20.23 16.81
N SER A 478 9.85 -19.75 17.47
CA SER A 478 10.10 -20.00 18.90
C SER A 478 8.88 -19.55 19.72
N PRO A 479 8.62 -20.14 20.91
CA PRO A 479 7.43 -19.81 21.69
C PRO A 479 7.24 -18.31 21.89
N ARG A 480 6.03 -17.85 21.57
CA ARG A 480 5.63 -16.46 21.75
C ARG A 480 5.07 -16.23 23.15
N ARG A 481 5.34 -15.06 23.72
CA ARG A 481 4.68 -14.54 24.94
C ARG A 481 3.34 -13.91 24.61
N THR A 482 3.31 -13.14 23.53
CA THR A 482 2.11 -12.47 23.04
C THR A 482 2.04 -12.59 21.52
N GLY A 483 0.87 -12.31 20.94
CA GLY A 483 0.78 -12.12 19.51
C GLY A 483 1.66 -10.94 19.03
N LEU A 484 2.27 -11.05 17.86
CA LEU A 484 3.00 -9.95 17.22
C LEU A 484 2.11 -8.68 17.19
N GLU A 485 2.64 -7.55 17.67
CA GLU A 485 1.92 -6.26 17.75
C GLU A 485 0.61 -6.29 18.59
N SER A 486 0.53 -7.24 19.53
CA SER A 486 -0.60 -7.46 20.45
C SER A 486 -0.13 -7.60 21.90
N ASN A 487 -0.97 -7.15 22.84
CA ASN A 487 -0.81 -7.41 24.27
C ASN A 487 -1.51 -8.70 24.72
N ARG A 488 -2.15 -9.43 23.79
CA ARG A 488 -2.85 -10.67 24.10
C ARG A 488 -1.84 -11.81 24.28
N PRO A 489 -1.79 -12.47 25.45
CA PRO A 489 -0.95 -13.65 25.65
C PRO A 489 -1.34 -14.78 24.70
N VAL A 490 -0.36 -15.61 24.36
CA VAL A 490 -0.55 -16.87 23.64
C VAL A 490 0.05 -18.01 24.47
N ASP A 491 -0.41 -19.23 24.19
CA ASP A 491 -0.11 -20.45 24.94
C ASP A 491 0.98 -21.31 24.28
N ASP A 492 1.71 -20.79 23.27
CA ASP A 492 2.76 -21.50 22.54
C ASP A 492 3.74 -22.27 23.46
N LEU A 493 4.16 -21.67 24.58
CA LEU A 493 5.10 -22.32 25.51
C LEU A 493 4.44 -23.45 26.31
N ASP A 494 3.19 -23.28 26.73
CA ASP A 494 2.43 -24.32 27.44
C ASP A 494 2.11 -25.49 26.51
N GLU A 495 1.74 -25.20 25.26
CA GLU A 495 1.53 -26.20 24.21
C GLU A 495 2.81 -26.99 23.92
N LEU A 496 3.95 -26.30 23.78
CA LEU A 496 5.23 -26.95 23.57
C LEU A 496 5.62 -27.85 24.75
N ARG A 497 5.44 -27.40 26.00
CA ARG A 497 5.70 -28.21 27.20
C ARG A 497 4.82 -29.44 27.26
N ALA A 498 3.52 -29.29 26.98
CA ALA A 498 2.58 -30.40 26.96
C ALA A 498 3.01 -31.46 25.95
N ARG A 499 3.36 -31.03 24.74
CA ARG A 499 3.88 -31.90 23.67
C ARG A 499 5.17 -32.61 24.06
N LEU A 500 6.17 -31.88 24.56
CA LEU A 500 7.45 -32.48 24.95
C LEU A 500 7.30 -33.54 26.06
N ARG A 501 6.36 -33.35 26.99
CA ARG A 501 6.05 -34.35 28.03
C ARG A 501 5.35 -35.59 27.47
N GLU A 502 4.46 -35.43 26.49
CA GLU A 502 3.82 -36.55 25.79
C GLU A 502 4.83 -37.36 24.97
N ASP A 503 5.80 -36.67 24.37
CA ASP A 503 6.81 -37.27 23.51
C ASP A 503 7.96 -37.97 24.26
N ALA A 504 8.25 -37.56 25.51
CA ALA A 504 9.37 -38.07 26.32
C ALA A 504 9.32 -39.58 26.60
N GLY A 505 8.18 -40.24 26.39
CA GLY A 505 8.00 -41.69 26.57
C GLY A 505 7.61 -42.46 25.30
N THR A 506 7.49 -41.79 24.15
CA THR A 506 6.92 -42.36 22.93
C THR A 506 8.02 -42.68 21.91
N PRO A 507 8.35 -43.96 21.66
CA PRO A 507 9.36 -44.32 20.66
C PRO A 507 8.96 -43.80 19.26
N GLY A 508 9.84 -43.01 18.65
CA GLY A 508 9.61 -42.42 17.32
C GLY A 508 8.95 -41.04 17.32
N SER A 509 8.83 -40.38 18.48
CA SER A 509 8.47 -38.96 18.54
C SER A 509 9.49 -38.10 17.78
N THR A 510 9.00 -37.02 17.18
CA THR A 510 9.83 -36.10 16.39
C THR A 510 10.61 -35.21 17.37
N PRO A 511 11.96 -35.24 17.38
CA PRO A 511 12.72 -34.39 18.27
C PRO A 511 12.49 -32.91 17.92
N VAL A 512 12.60 -32.03 18.92
CA VAL A 512 12.47 -30.58 18.74
C VAL A 512 13.83 -29.93 18.94
N CYS A 513 14.20 -29.04 18.01
CA CYS A 513 15.46 -28.31 18.02
C CYS A 513 15.16 -26.81 17.99
N LEU A 514 15.93 -26.04 18.75
CA LEU A 514 15.86 -24.58 18.76
C LEU A 514 17.13 -24.02 18.13
N VAL A 515 16.97 -23.25 17.06
CA VAL A 515 18.02 -22.44 16.44
C VAL A 515 17.82 -20.99 16.89
N TRP A 516 18.74 -20.49 17.70
CA TRP A 516 18.74 -19.12 18.18
C TRP A 516 19.74 -18.28 17.38
N ILE A 517 19.31 -17.11 16.92
CA ILE A 517 20.12 -16.19 16.10
C ILE A 517 20.29 -14.88 16.87
N ASP A 518 21.53 -14.45 17.10
CA ASP A 518 21.87 -13.20 17.80
C ASP A 518 22.07 -12.04 16.80
N GLU A 519 21.02 -11.75 16.01
CA GLU A 519 21.00 -10.65 15.03
C GLU A 519 19.68 -9.88 15.09
N GLU A 520 19.69 -8.63 14.64
CA GLU A 520 18.47 -7.85 14.48
C GLU A 520 17.66 -8.34 13.28
N PRO A 521 16.32 -8.44 13.38
CA PRO A 521 15.48 -7.75 14.36
C PRO A 521 15.17 -8.58 15.59
N THR A 522 15.21 -7.96 16.77
CA THR A 522 14.76 -8.60 18.01
C THR A 522 13.25 -8.46 18.21
N TYR A 523 12.56 -9.59 18.28
CA TYR A 523 11.11 -9.62 18.44
C TYR A 523 10.68 -9.71 19.91
N GLY A 524 10.33 -8.58 20.52
CA GLY A 524 9.92 -8.51 21.94
C GLY A 524 8.62 -9.24 22.31
N HIS A 525 7.96 -9.91 21.36
CA HIS A 525 6.78 -10.75 21.61
C HIS A 525 7.15 -12.23 21.82
N LEU A 526 8.41 -12.61 21.63
CA LEU A 526 8.96 -13.94 21.89
C LEU A 526 9.44 -14.07 23.33
N PHE A 527 9.48 -15.31 23.84
CA PHE A 527 10.28 -15.58 25.03
C PHE A 527 11.76 -15.43 24.69
N ALA A 528 12.52 -14.77 25.56
CA ALA A 528 13.96 -14.66 25.42
C ALA A 528 14.63 -16.01 25.73
N LEU A 529 15.86 -16.22 25.27
CA LEU A 529 16.56 -17.50 25.42
C LEU A 529 16.78 -17.87 26.90
N ASP A 530 17.07 -16.87 27.74
CA ASP A 530 17.18 -17.02 29.19
C ASP A 530 15.85 -17.45 29.82
N GLU A 531 14.75 -16.79 29.47
CA GLU A 531 13.39 -17.16 29.93
C GLU A 531 13.01 -18.59 29.48
N LEU A 532 13.38 -19.00 28.27
CA LEU A 532 13.15 -20.37 27.79
C LEU A 532 13.97 -21.39 28.58
N SER A 533 15.22 -21.06 28.92
CA SER A 533 16.11 -21.94 29.68
C SER A 533 15.68 -22.17 31.14
N GLU A 534 14.86 -21.27 31.70
CA GLU A 534 14.24 -21.45 33.02
C GLU A 534 13.06 -22.43 32.98
N GLU A 535 12.47 -22.63 31.81
CA GLU A 535 11.17 -23.29 31.64
C GLU A 535 11.25 -24.60 30.85
N LEU A 536 12.32 -24.78 30.08
CA LEU A 536 12.63 -25.93 29.22
C LEU A 536 14.07 -26.36 29.44
N GLU A 537 14.36 -27.64 29.22
CA GLU A 537 15.74 -28.12 29.15
C GLU A 537 16.29 -27.87 27.75
N LEU A 538 17.34 -27.06 27.66
CA LEU A 538 18.04 -26.74 26.42
C LEU A 538 19.43 -27.40 26.44
N GLU A 539 19.56 -28.54 25.79
CA GLU A 539 20.84 -29.25 25.63
C GLU A 539 21.61 -28.63 24.44
N PRO A 540 22.76 -27.95 24.66
CA PRO A 540 23.51 -27.35 23.57
C PRO A 540 24.10 -28.45 22.65
N LEU A 541 23.86 -28.33 21.35
CA LEU A 541 24.38 -29.26 20.34
C LEU A 541 25.57 -28.66 19.57
N ALA A 542 25.47 -27.40 19.19
CA ALA A 542 26.50 -26.65 18.46
C ALA A 542 26.28 -25.15 18.65
N SER A 543 27.35 -24.35 18.51
CA SER A 543 27.27 -22.89 18.55
C SER A 543 28.36 -22.24 17.72
N SER A 544 28.08 -21.03 17.25
CA SER A 544 29.01 -20.09 16.63
C SER A 544 28.86 -18.72 17.29
N ASP A 545 29.48 -17.68 16.72
CA ASP A 545 29.34 -16.31 17.20
C ASP A 545 27.94 -15.72 16.92
N VAL A 546 27.16 -16.31 16.01
CA VAL A 546 25.88 -15.75 15.52
C VAL A 546 24.71 -16.73 15.68
N VAL A 547 24.97 -18.04 15.62
CA VAL A 547 23.94 -19.09 15.65
C VAL A 547 24.22 -20.08 16.77
N GLU A 548 23.21 -20.33 17.60
CA GLU A 548 23.24 -21.35 18.64
C GLU A 548 22.18 -22.42 18.37
N LEU A 549 22.54 -23.69 18.52
CA LEU A 549 21.67 -24.84 18.31
C LEU A 549 21.49 -25.64 19.61
N TYR A 550 20.24 -25.82 20.00
CA TYR A 550 19.84 -26.59 21.17
C TYR A 550 18.90 -27.73 20.78
N ARG A 551 19.00 -28.85 21.49
CA ARG A 551 17.90 -29.82 21.60
C ARG A 551 17.00 -29.38 22.75
N VAL A 552 15.69 -29.40 22.51
CA VAL A 552 14.69 -29.00 23.50
C VAL A 552 14.03 -30.24 24.10
N THR A 553 14.10 -30.37 25.42
CA THR A 553 13.43 -31.43 26.18
C THR A 553 12.51 -30.87 27.26
N ALA A 554 11.55 -31.69 27.69
CA ALA A 554 10.72 -31.35 28.85
C ALA A 554 11.60 -31.25 30.10
N PRO A 555 11.32 -30.31 31.02
CA PRO A 555 12.07 -30.20 32.28
C PRO A 555 11.91 -31.48 33.12
N SER A 556 13.01 -31.95 33.70
CA SER A 556 13.12 -33.15 34.53
C SER A 556 12.22 -33.17 35.76
#